data_AF-A0A954K8U3-F1
#
_entry.id   AF-A0A954K8U3-F1
#
_cell.length_a   1.000
_cell.length_b   1.000
_cell.length_c   1.000
_cell.angle_alpha   90.00
_cell.angle_beta   90.00
_cell.angle_gamma   90.00
#
_symmetry.space_group_name_H-M   'P 1'
#
loop_
_entity.id
_entity.type
_entity.pdbx_description
1 polymer ?
#
loop_
_entity_poly.entity_id
_entity_poly.type
_entity_poly.pdbx_seq_one_letter_code
_entity_poly.pdbx_strand_id
1 'polypeptide(L)'
;NSGIMVHGQTPESMAKDQKFPVSIEVQLLGGKGSGNRTTANLCTPGTHVVMDGKLFKPHCTNSSSKTYHGDQWVTVEVEVRGNEIIKHIIDGKTVLAYSKPQLDDKDADAQKLIETGAPIMLDKGTISLQSESHPIEFRKVEIMKLAP
;
A
#
# COMPACT_ATOMS: atom_id res chain seq x y z
N ASN A 1 -1.02 12.90 -5.40
CA ASN A 1 -1.24 11.50 -5.03
C ASN A 1 0.09 10.80 -5.16
N SER A 2 0.41 9.97 -4.18
CA SER A 2 1.64 9.20 -4.02
C SER A 2 1.30 8.02 -3.10
N GLY A 3 2.26 7.15 -2.79
CA GLY A 3 2.02 5.97 -1.98
C GLY A 3 3.31 5.34 -1.48
N ILE A 4 3.18 4.57 -0.39
CA ILE A 4 4.20 3.62 0.06
C ILE A 4 3.72 2.25 -0.42
N MET A 5 4.45 1.63 -1.33
CA MET A 5 4.15 0.28 -1.79
C MET A 5 4.83 -0.73 -0.87
N VAL A 6 4.09 -1.71 -0.36
CA VAL A 6 4.60 -2.81 0.46
C VAL A 6 4.24 -4.15 -0.17
N HIS A 7 5.04 -5.17 0.12
CA HIS A 7 4.98 -6.48 -0.56
C HIS A 7 4.97 -6.33 -2.09
N GLY A 8 5.77 -5.38 -2.58
CA GLY A 8 5.80 -5.06 -3.99
C GLY A 8 6.54 -6.09 -4.82
N GLN A 9 6.08 -6.24 -6.05
CA GLN A 9 6.82 -6.86 -7.14
C GLN A 9 8.23 -6.24 -7.29
N THR A 10 9.20 -7.03 -7.78
CA THR A 10 10.54 -6.52 -8.06
C THR A 10 10.56 -5.67 -9.33
N PRO A 11 11.38 -4.59 -9.41
CA PRO A 11 11.48 -3.78 -10.63
C PRO A 11 11.82 -4.59 -11.88
N GLU A 12 12.66 -5.62 -11.76
CA GLU A 12 13.12 -6.45 -12.88
C GLU A 12 12.02 -7.33 -13.46
N SER A 13 10.98 -7.64 -12.68
CA SER A 13 9.85 -8.45 -13.15
C SER A 13 8.70 -7.61 -13.70
N MET A 14 8.75 -6.28 -13.54
CA MET A 14 7.72 -5.39 -14.08
C MET A 14 7.77 -5.35 -15.60
N ALA A 15 6.60 -5.35 -16.23
CA ALA A 15 6.51 -5.09 -17.66
C ALA A 15 6.92 -3.64 -17.98
N LYS A 16 7.49 -3.42 -19.16
CA LYS A 16 7.95 -2.08 -19.60
C LYS A 16 6.85 -1.02 -19.52
N ASP A 17 5.62 -1.39 -19.84
CA ASP A 17 4.45 -0.48 -19.87
C ASP A 17 3.52 -0.67 -18.66
N GLN A 18 3.97 -1.41 -17.63
CA GLN A 18 3.23 -1.61 -16.39
C GLN A 18 3.23 -0.31 -15.57
N LYS A 19 2.03 0.18 -15.22
CA LYS A 19 1.86 1.48 -14.57
C LYS A 19 2.28 1.47 -13.10
N PHE A 20 1.99 0.38 -12.40
CA PHE A 20 2.23 0.23 -10.96
C PHE A 20 2.72 -1.20 -10.67
N PRO A 21 3.64 -1.39 -9.72
CA PRO A 21 4.01 -2.74 -9.29
C PRO A 21 2.80 -3.44 -8.67
N VAL A 22 2.67 -4.74 -8.93
CA VAL A 22 1.73 -5.58 -8.17
C VAL A 22 2.14 -5.51 -6.71
N SER A 23 1.27 -5.00 -5.84
CA SER A 23 1.65 -4.63 -4.47
C SER A 23 0.43 -4.27 -3.62
N ILE A 24 0.69 -3.96 -2.35
CA ILE A 24 -0.21 -3.24 -1.47
C ILE A 24 0.25 -1.79 -1.40
N GLU A 25 -0.65 -0.84 -1.66
CA GLU A 25 -0.37 0.59 -1.60
C GLU A 25 -0.96 1.21 -0.33
N VAL A 26 -0.10 1.90 0.43
CA VAL A 26 -0.48 2.84 1.49
C VAL A 26 -0.52 4.23 0.87
N GLN A 27 -1.69 4.67 0.43
CA GLN A 27 -1.85 5.87 -0.39
C GLN A 27 -1.68 7.16 0.41
N LEU A 28 -0.83 8.05 -0.09
CA LEU A 28 -0.51 9.36 0.46
C LEU A 28 -1.24 10.47 -0.31
N LEU A 29 -2.16 11.15 0.37
CA LEU A 29 -3.01 12.21 -0.16
C LEU A 29 -2.92 13.45 0.71
N GLY A 30 -2.64 14.60 0.07
CA GLY A 30 -2.90 15.91 0.66
C GLY A 30 -4.37 16.31 0.51
N GLY A 31 -4.86 17.09 1.47
CA GLY A 31 -6.19 17.72 1.42
C GLY A 31 -6.33 18.69 0.26
N LYS A 32 -7.57 18.93 -0.19
CA LYS A 32 -7.86 19.79 -1.36
C LYS A 32 -8.02 21.28 -1.01
N GLY A 33 -7.55 21.71 0.17
CA GLY A 33 -7.86 23.04 0.74
C GLY A 33 -9.28 23.19 1.32
N SER A 34 -10.23 22.31 0.96
CA SER A 34 -11.56 22.21 1.57
C SER A 34 -12.07 20.77 1.57
N GLY A 35 -13.08 20.51 2.42
CA GLY A 35 -13.71 19.20 2.54
C GLY A 35 -12.82 18.12 3.18
N ASN A 36 -13.34 16.91 3.29
CA ASN A 36 -12.63 15.78 3.90
C ASN A 36 -11.94 14.92 2.83
N ARG A 37 -10.68 14.57 3.10
CA ARG A 37 -9.89 13.64 2.29
C ARG A 37 -8.89 12.91 3.17
N THR A 38 -9.11 11.63 3.38
CA THR A 38 -8.26 10.76 4.19
C THR A 38 -6.97 10.40 3.45
N THR A 39 -5.96 9.97 4.20
CA THR A 39 -4.66 9.51 3.72
C THR A 39 -4.22 8.24 4.47
N ALA A 40 -3.11 7.64 4.08
CA ALA A 40 -2.77 6.25 4.38
C ALA A 40 -3.96 5.33 4.07
N ASN A 41 -4.62 5.56 2.93
CA ASN A 41 -5.68 4.70 2.43
C ASN A 41 -5.05 3.41 1.90
N LEU A 42 -5.85 2.36 1.72
CA LEU A 42 -5.40 1.16 1.03
C LEU A 42 -5.74 1.30 -0.46
N CYS A 43 -4.78 1.02 -1.34
CA CYS A 43 -5.07 0.62 -2.71
C CYS A 43 -4.38 -0.73 -3.03
N THR A 44 -4.97 -1.57 -3.90
CA THR A 44 -4.54 -2.96 -4.10
C THR A 44 -4.21 -3.26 -5.58
N PRO A 45 -3.17 -2.65 -6.18
CA PRO A 45 -2.80 -2.93 -7.57
C PRO A 45 -2.37 -4.40 -7.73
N GLY A 46 -3.10 -5.14 -8.57
CA GLY A 46 -2.88 -6.58 -8.80
C GLY A 46 -3.04 -7.46 -7.55
N THR A 47 -3.69 -6.96 -6.50
CA THR A 47 -3.84 -7.67 -5.23
C THR A 47 -5.23 -7.52 -4.62
N HIS A 48 -5.52 -8.37 -3.64
CA HIS A 48 -6.65 -8.29 -2.73
C HIS A 48 -6.18 -8.49 -1.29
N VAL A 49 -7.02 -8.17 -0.32
CA VAL A 49 -6.74 -8.37 1.11
C VAL A 49 -7.93 -9.03 1.80
N VAL A 50 -7.75 -9.45 3.05
CA VAL A 50 -8.84 -9.83 3.95
C VAL A 50 -9.09 -8.72 4.96
N MET A 51 -10.31 -8.20 4.94
CA MET A 51 -10.81 -7.18 5.86
C MET A 51 -12.07 -7.72 6.55
N ASP A 52 -12.16 -7.58 7.87
CA ASP A 52 -13.27 -8.11 8.69
C ASP A 52 -13.56 -9.60 8.43
N GLY A 53 -12.50 -10.39 8.25
CA GLY A 53 -12.57 -11.83 8.01
C GLY A 53 -13.06 -12.24 6.62
N LYS A 54 -13.24 -11.30 5.69
CA LYS A 54 -13.73 -11.56 4.32
C LYS A 54 -12.74 -11.07 3.28
N LEU A 55 -12.68 -11.78 2.16
CA LEU A 55 -11.94 -11.32 0.98
C LEU A 55 -12.52 -10.00 0.51
N PHE A 56 -11.68 -8.97 0.50
CA PHE A 56 -12.00 -7.62 0.16
C PHE A 56 -11.34 -7.27 -1.17
N LYS A 57 -12.17 -7.15 -2.21
CA LYS A 57 -11.78 -6.91 -3.60
C LYS A 57 -11.77 -5.44 -4.07
N PRO A 58 -12.50 -4.50 -3.44
CA PRO A 58 -12.44 -3.11 -3.87
C PRO A 58 -11.00 -2.59 -3.89
N HIS A 59 -10.63 -1.95 -5.01
CA HIS A 59 -9.24 -1.54 -5.23
C HIS A 59 -8.79 -0.49 -4.22
N CYS A 60 -9.59 0.54 -3.93
CA CYS A 60 -9.22 1.57 -2.96
C CYS A 60 -10.22 1.69 -1.80
N THR A 61 -9.70 1.83 -0.59
CA THR A 61 -10.47 1.93 0.66
C THR A 61 -9.91 3.01 1.56
N ASN A 62 -10.78 3.92 1.99
CA ASN A 62 -10.40 5.01 2.87
C ASN A 62 -9.97 4.49 4.25
N SER A 63 -8.93 5.11 4.80
CA SER A 63 -8.60 4.97 6.21
C SER A 63 -9.54 5.81 7.10
N SER A 64 -9.34 5.74 8.40
CA SER A 64 -9.97 6.62 9.39
C SER A 64 -9.15 7.88 9.72
N SER A 65 -8.14 8.23 8.91
CA SER A 65 -7.30 9.39 9.19
C SER A 65 -8.08 10.71 9.12
N LYS A 66 -7.57 11.74 9.81
CA LYS A 66 -7.98 13.13 9.52
C LYS A 66 -7.47 13.58 8.15
N THR A 67 -7.97 14.73 7.69
CA THR A 67 -7.47 15.42 6.50
C THR A 67 -6.30 16.33 6.87
N TYR A 68 -5.26 16.36 6.04
CA TYR A 68 -4.09 17.22 6.22
C TYR A 68 -4.06 18.23 5.05
N HIS A 69 -4.45 19.48 5.32
CA HIS A 69 -4.53 20.54 4.30
C HIS A 69 -3.24 21.37 4.23
N GLY A 70 -2.84 21.79 3.03
CA GLY A 70 -1.65 22.61 2.82
C GLY A 70 -0.35 21.87 3.12
N ASP A 71 0.75 22.62 3.13
CA ASP A 71 2.09 22.07 3.32
C ASP A 71 2.34 21.77 4.79
N GLN A 72 2.56 20.49 5.10
CA GLN A 72 2.87 20.04 6.44
C GLN A 72 3.58 18.69 6.42
N TRP A 73 4.42 18.45 7.41
CA TRP A 73 5.02 17.14 7.63
C TRP A 73 4.01 16.22 8.34
N VAL A 74 3.75 15.07 7.73
CA VAL A 74 2.92 14.01 8.31
C VAL A 74 3.79 12.76 8.48
N THR A 75 3.77 12.17 9.67
CA THR A 75 4.47 10.90 9.91
C THR A 75 3.50 9.74 9.68
N VAL A 76 3.82 8.88 8.71
CA VAL A 76 3.06 7.67 8.43
C VAL A 76 3.95 6.47 8.74
N GLU A 77 3.43 5.53 9.51
CA GLU A 77 4.09 4.26 9.82
C GLU A 77 3.28 3.11 9.22
N VAL A 78 3.98 2.09 8.73
CA VAL A 78 3.37 0.88 8.18
C VAL A 78 3.95 -0.31 8.94
N GLU A 79 3.13 -0.95 9.77
CA GLU A 79 3.53 -2.19 10.47
C GLU A 79 3.14 -3.38 9.60
N VAL A 80 4.13 -4.15 9.16
CA VAL A 80 3.93 -5.33 8.28
C VAL A 80 4.48 -6.56 8.98
N ARG A 81 3.60 -7.51 9.31
CA ARG A 81 3.96 -8.82 9.88
C ARG A 81 3.62 -9.92 8.89
N GLY A 82 4.50 -10.12 7.92
CA GLY A 82 4.29 -11.09 6.85
C GLY A 82 2.94 -10.90 6.17
N ASN A 83 2.14 -11.97 6.15
CA ASN A 83 0.76 -11.97 5.67
C ASN A 83 -0.29 -11.93 6.80
N GLU A 84 0.13 -11.86 8.06
CA GLU A 84 -0.75 -11.94 9.22
C GLU A 84 -1.50 -10.63 9.45
N ILE A 85 -0.77 -9.52 9.45
CA ILE A 85 -1.34 -8.19 9.67
C ILE A 85 -0.51 -7.12 8.97
N ILE A 86 -1.22 -6.18 8.33
CA ILE A 86 -0.70 -4.91 7.86
C ILE A 86 -1.52 -3.81 8.52
N LYS A 87 -0.83 -2.85 9.16
CA LYS A 87 -1.46 -1.67 9.77
C LYS A 87 -0.90 -0.41 9.17
N HIS A 88 -1.78 0.53 8.87
CA HIS A 88 -1.44 1.90 8.54
C HIS A 88 -1.61 2.74 9.81
N ILE A 89 -0.59 3.50 10.18
CA ILE A 89 -0.54 4.23 11.44
C ILE A 89 -0.17 5.68 11.14
N ILE A 90 -0.88 6.62 11.75
CA ILE A 90 -0.57 8.05 11.72
C ILE A 90 -0.69 8.60 13.14
N ASP A 91 0.30 9.39 13.58
CA ASP A 91 0.36 9.97 14.92
C ASP A 91 0.17 8.91 16.04
N GLY A 92 0.77 7.72 15.86
CA GLY A 92 0.68 6.60 16.79
C GLY A 92 -0.68 5.90 16.85
N LYS A 93 -1.63 6.25 15.98
CA LYS A 93 -2.97 5.64 15.91
C LYS A 93 -3.10 4.80 14.64
N THR A 94 -3.52 3.56 14.79
CA THR A 94 -3.89 2.72 13.63
C THR A 94 -5.13 3.31 12.96
N VAL A 95 -5.00 3.70 11.70
CA VAL A 95 -6.07 4.29 10.90
C VAL A 95 -6.69 3.29 9.92
N LEU A 96 -5.98 2.20 9.62
CA LEU A 96 -6.48 1.08 8.80
C LEU A 96 -5.70 -0.21 9.16
N ALA A 97 -6.37 -1.35 9.13
CA ALA A 97 -5.74 -2.65 9.36
C ALA A 97 -6.42 -3.74 8.53
N TYR A 98 -5.63 -4.66 7.99
CA TYR A 98 -6.10 -5.80 7.20
C TYR A 98 -5.05 -6.91 7.21
N SER A 99 -5.41 -8.08 6.67
CA SER A 99 -4.58 -9.28 6.69
C SER A 99 -4.57 -9.96 5.32
N LYS A 100 -3.76 -11.00 5.19
CA LYS A 100 -3.78 -11.93 4.05
C LYS A 100 -3.76 -11.22 2.68
N PRO A 101 -2.80 -10.31 2.44
CA PRO A 101 -2.62 -9.76 1.10
C PRO A 101 -2.30 -10.90 0.13
N GLN A 102 -2.94 -10.87 -1.03
CA GLN A 102 -2.87 -11.94 -2.01
C GLN A 102 -2.92 -11.40 -3.44
N LEU A 103 -2.26 -12.07 -4.37
CA LEU A 103 -2.33 -11.77 -5.80
C LEU A 103 -3.77 -11.91 -6.31
N ASP A 104 -4.20 -10.98 -7.17
CA ASP A 104 -5.47 -11.05 -7.88
C ASP A 104 -5.29 -11.91 -9.14
N ASP A 105 -5.91 -13.09 -9.17
CA ASP A 105 -5.83 -14.04 -10.29
C ASP A 105 -6.54 -13.56 -11.57
N LYS A 106 -7.19 -12.38 -11.52
CA LYS A 106 -7.83 -11.73 -12.67
C LYS A 106 -7.06 -10.52 -13.18
N ASP A 107 -6.03 -10.06 -12.45
CA ASP A 107 -5.17 -8.97 -12.89
C ASP A 107 -4.07 -9.50 -13.83
N ALA A 108 -3.88 -8.85 -14.97
CA ALA A 108 -2.99 -9.35 -16.01
C ALA A 108 -1.50 -9.31 -15.60
N ASP A 109 -1.09 -8.39 -14.74
CA ASP A 109 0.29 -8.31 -14.27
C ASP A 109 0.52 -9.28 -13.12
N ALA A 110 -0.48 -9.47 -12.24
CA ALA A 110 -0.44 -10.50 -11.21
C ALA A 110 -0.45 -11.92 -11.81
N GLN A 111 -1.22 -12.18 -12.87
CA GLN A 111 -1.22 -13.48 -13.56
C GLN A 111 0.18 -13.90 -14.04
N LYS A 112 0.97 -12.97 -14.59
CA LYS A 112 2.35 -13.25 -15.00
C LYS A 112 3.24 -13.66 -13.83
N LEU A 113 3.04 -13.04 -12.66
CA LEU A 113 3.75 -13.45 -11.44
C LEU A 113 3.34 -14.85 -11.00
N ILE A 114 2.04 -15.17 -11.05
CA ILE A 114 1.53 -16.50 -10.70
C ILE A 114 2.10 -17.57 -11.65
N GLU A 115 2.07 -17.31 -12.96
CA GLU A 115 2.60 -18.20 -14.00
C GLU A 115 4.10 -18.45 -13.86
N THR A 116 4.85 -17.48 -13.33
CA THR A 116 6.29 -17.60 -13.04
C THR A 116 6.59 -18.19 -11.65
N GLY A 117 5.56 -18.66 -10.94
CA GLY A 117 5.68 -19.40 -9.69
C GLY A 117 5.63 -18.55 -8.42
N ALA A 118 5.20 -17.28 -8.50
CA ALA A 118 4.98 -16.47 -7.31
C ALA A 118 3.87 -17.07 -6.43
N PRO A 119 4.04 -17.09 -5.09
CA PRO A 119 2.99 -17.53 -4.19
C PRO A 119 1.79 -16.57 -4.25
N ILE A 120 0.57 -17.12 -4.23
CA ILE A 120 -0.65 -16.31 -4.20
C ILE A 120 -0.70 -15.41 -2.95
N MET A 121 -0.30 -15.95 -1.79
CA MET A 121 -0.25 -15.19 -0.54
C MET A 121 1.06 -14.40 -0.47
N LEU A 122 0.94 -13.09 -0.23
CA LEU A 122 2.07 -12.19 -0.12
C LEU A 122 2.53 -12.08 1.33
N ASP A 123 3.74 -12.55 1.64
CA ASP A 123 4.36 -12.42 2.96
C ASP A 123 5.63 -11.56 2.95
N LYS A 124 6.12 -11.20 1.77
CA LYS A 124 7.31 -10.38 1.55
C LYS A 124 7.28 -9.74 0.16
N GLY A 125 8.12 -8.73 -0.04
CA GLY A 125 8.36 -8.11 -1.33
C GLY A 125 9.22 -6.87 -1.19
N THR A 126 9.25 -6.05 -2.23
CA THR A 126 9.92 -4.75 -2.21
C THR A 126 9.11 -3.73 -1.40
N ILE A 127 9.82 -2.69 -0.94
CA ILE A 127 9.21 -1.46 -0.44
C ILE A 127 9.62 -0.36 -1.41
N SER A 128 8.64 0.42 -1.90
CA SER A 128 8.92 1.55 -2.79
C SER A 128 8.11 2.78 -2.42
N LEU A 129 8.67 3.95 -2.71
CA LEU A 129 8.01 5.24 -2.54
C LEU A 129 7.61 5.73 -3.93
N GLN A 130 6.30 5.81 -4.16
CA GLN A 130 5.74 6.12 -5.46
C GLN A 130 5.75 7.63 -5.71
N SER A 131 6.09 8.03 -6.95
CA SER A 131 5.83 9.36 -7.47
C SER A 131 4.79 9.26 -8.59
N GLU A 132 3.51 9.46 -8.27
CA GLU A 132 2.44 9.29 -9.26
C GLU A 132 2.06 10.61 -9.96
N SER A 133 1.44 11.57 -9.25
CA SER A 133 0.75 12.69 -9.93
C SER A 133 1.05 14.08 -9.40
N HIS A 134 1.43 14.23 -8.13
CA HIS A 134 1.69 15.54 -7.53
C HIS A 134 3.00 15.49 -6.75
N PRO A 135 3.72 16.62 -6.63
CA PRO A 135 4.93 16.68 -5.82
C PRO A 135 4.68 16.19 -4.40
N ILE A 136 5.65 15.46 -3.87
CA ILE A 136 5.72 15.00 -2.49
C ILE A 136 7.18 15.03 -2.05
N GLU A 137 7.41 15.35 -0.78
CA GLU A 137 8.74 15.37 -0.18
C GLU A 137 8.83 14.33 0.93
N PHE A 138 9.93 13.60 0.97
CA PHE A 138 10.24 12.66 2.04
C PHE A 138 11.48 13.15 2.78
N ARG A 139 11.37 13.39 4.09
CA ARG A 139 12.49 13.87 4.91
C ARG A 139 13.21 12.76 5.66
N LYS A 140 12.46 11.87 6.30
CA LYS A 140 13.00 10.79 7.13
C LYS A 140 12.30 9.49 6.75
N VAL A 141 13.08 8.52 6.28
CA VAL A 141 12.61 7.19 5.92
C VAL A 141 13.42 6.20 6.74
N GLU A 142 12.74 5.47 7.61
CA GLU A 142 13.35 4.51 8.52
C GLU A 142 12.70 3.15 8.32
N ILE A 143 13.49 2.09 8.54
CA ILE A 143 13.02 0.72 8.49
C ILE A 143 13.48 0.00 9.75
N MET A 144 12.56 -0.71 10.39
CA MET A 144 12.84 -1.56 11.54
C MET A 144 12.40 -2.99 11.21
N LYS A 145 13.36 -3.92 11.23
CA LYS A 145 13.04 -5.34 11.12
C LYS A 145 12.37 -5.80 12.41
N LEU A 146 11.15 -6.33 12.30
CA LEU A 146 10.41 -6.86 13.44
C LEU A 146 10.95 -8.25 13.83
N ALA A 147 10.86 -8.58 15.11
CA ALA A 147 11.10 -9.95 15.57
C ALA A 147 10.03 -10.89 14.98
N PRO A 148 10.38 -12.17 14.74
CA PRO A 148 9.44 -13.19 14.27
C PRO A 148 8.20 -13.30 15.17
#